data_AF-A0A2G6FAL1-F1
#
_entry.id   AF-A0A2G6FAL1-F1
#
_cell.length_a   1.000
_cell.length_b   1.000
_cell.length_c   1.000
_cell.angle_alpha   90.00
_cell.angle_beta   90.00
_cell.angle_gamma   90.00
#
_symmetry.space_group_name_H-M   'P 1'
#
loop_
_entity.id
_entity.type
_entity.pdbx_description
1 polymer ?
#
loop_
_entity_poly.entity_id
_entity_poly.type
_entity_poly.pdbx_seq_one_letter_code
_entity_poly.pdbx_strand_id
1 'polypeptide(L)'
;MSKKITLLTALIILLSASYVFAVSSNGYEEIFAPPVNDDCSGAISLTVNNNYLCANKTSGTLLDATASTAPSGCPGVSTKANDDVWFKFVATETMHRIDISNIAGSPTDLYFMVYDGGATGSCNALTAIFCSDPEVSTISGGITVGNTYFIRVYSNSSAPGATTTFDICVGSMASPPSNDDCANAEAISSLPFNQTFDASAATNNSGSISGTGCIDMNDGIWFTIVGNGGTLRITAAPDNWDVAISVYTGSCGAFTCIEDSNIGGNSITEGVNFTSTVGTTYYVNIGHPGAIDQPEGIFNLAVTSTTLSVDDLVAKGFTYYPNPVKDVLTMNAKENIEQIIIYTGLGREIKRIKQSDKEAEINFYNLPTGVYFVKATIGSASGAFKVLKE
;
A
#
# COMPACT_ATOMS: atom_id res chain seq x y z
N MET A 1 49.75 -2.79 -58.97
CA MET A 1 49.79 -2.70 -60.44
C MET A 1 49.44 -4.07 -61.00
N SER A 2 48.26 -4.18 -61.63
CA SER A 2 47.90 -5.07 -62.75
C SER A 2 48.32 -6.56 -62.80
N LYS A 3 47.29 -7.40 -62.85
CA LYS A 3 47.05 -8.55 -63.78
C LYS A 3 47.81 -9.88 -63.61
N LYS A 4 47.05 -10.90 -63.14
CA LYS A 4 46.42 -12.02 -63.91
C LYS A 4 47.17 -12.60 -65.13
N ILE A 5 47.06 -13.94 -65.27
CA ILE A 5 47.06 -14.83 -66.48
C ILE A 5 48.28 -15.76 -66.60
N THR A 6 48.27 -17.05 -67.02
CA THR A 6 47.30 -18.14 -67.29
C THR A 6 48.11 -19.37 -67.82
N LEU A 7 47.67 -20.61 -67.49
CA LEU A 7 47.87 -21.96 -68.10
C LEU A 7 49.18 -22.37 -68.82
N LEU A 8 49.68 -23.60 -68.55
CA LEU A 8 49.62 -24.72 -69.52
C LEU A 8 49.90 -26.12 -68.91
N THR A 9 49.23 -27.11 -69.50
CA THR A 9 49.09 -28.56 -69.28
C THR A 9 50.32 -29.45 -69.54
N ALA A 10 50.44 -30.61 -68.87
CA ALA A 10 50.88 -31.89 -69.45
C ALA A 10 50.65 -33.11 -68.52
N LEU A 11 50.51 -34.28 -69.14
CA LEU A 11 49.84 -35.53 -68.74
C LEU A 11 50.86 -36.66 -68.42
N ILE A 12 50.67 -37.32 -67.27
CA ILE A 12 50.89 -38.74 -66.87
C ILE A 12 52.13 -39.52 -67.36
N ILE A 13 52.98 -39.96 -66.41
CA ILE A 13 53.60 -41.31 -66.37
C ILE A 13 53.60 -41.83 -64.92
N LEU A 14 53.08 -43.04 -64.73
CA LEU A 14 53.00 -43.79 -63.47
C LEU A 14 54.39 -44.30 -63.01
N LEU A 15 54.72 -44.08 -61.74
CA LEU A 15 55.53 -44.99 -60.93
C LEU A 15 55.04 -44.99 -59.48
N SER A 16 54.80 -46.19 -58.99
CA SER A 16 54.21 -46.56 -57.71
C SER A 16 55.07 -46.18 -56.51
N ALA A 17 54.50 -45.44 -55.56
CA ALA A 17 54.89 -45.48 -54.16
C ALA A 17 53.67 -45.11 -53.31
N SER A 18 53.25 -46.04 -52.45
CA SER A 18 52.20 -45.83 -51.46
C SER A 18 52.64 -44.74 -50.49
N TYR A 19 52.12 -43.52 -50.66
CA TYR A 19 52.10 -42.52 -49.59
C TYR A 19 50.70 -42.50 -48.99
N VAL A 20 50.60 -43.04 -47.78
CA VAL A 20 49.51 -42.69 -46.87
C VAL A 20 49.65 -41.21 -46.59
N PHE A 21 48.79 -40.38 -47.20
CA PHE A 21 48.56 -39.04 -46.68
C PHE A 21 47.83 -39.23 -45.34
N ALA A 22 48.58 -39.08 -44.24
CA ALA A 22 47.97 -38.77 -42.96
C ALA A 22 47.30 -37.40 -43.13
N VAL A 23 45.99 -37.40 -43.40
CA VAL A 23 45.17 -36.22 -43.16
C VAL A 23 45.12 -36.07 -41.65
N SER A 24 45.95 -35.17 -41.10
CA SER A 24 45.74 -34.73 -39.72
C SER A 24 44.40 -34.02 -39.69
N SER A 25 43.38 -34.69 -39.15
CA SER A 25 42.17 -34.01 -38.71
C SER A 25 42.59 -33.03 -37.62
N ASN A 26 42.80 -31.77 -37.98
CA ASN A 26 42.74 -30.70 -36.99
C ASN A 26 41.31 -30.73 -36.47
N GLY A 27 41.12 -31.38 -35.32
CA GLY A 27 39.88 -31.31 -34.58
C GLY A 27 39.64 -29.83 -34.29
N TYR A 28 38.52 -29.30 -34.77
CA TYR A 28 38.01 -28.06 -34.22
C TYR A 28 37.54 -28.43 -32.81
N GLU A 29 38.33 -28.10 -31.79
CA GLU A 29 37.78 -27.97 -30.44
C GLU A 29 36.78 -26.83 -30.51
N GLU A 30 35.50 -27.18 -30.53
CA GLU A 30 34.41 -26.24 -30.32
C GLU A 30 34.52 -25.80 -28.85
N ILE A 31 35.19 -24.66 -28.63
CA ILE A 31 35.26 -24.04 -27.30
C ILE A 31 33.87 -23.45 -27.04
N PHE A 32 33.03 -24.19 -26.33
CA PHE A 32 31.77 -23.67 -25.82
C PHE A 32 32.08 -22.59 -24.78
N ALA A 33 31.49 -21.42 -24.96
CA ALA A 33 31.62 -20.31 -24.02
C ALA A 33 30.58 -20.46 -22.90
N PRO A 34 30.90 -20.05 -21.67
CA PRO A 34 29.94 -20.06 -20.58
C PRO A 34 28.71 -19.19 -20.92
N PRO A 35 27.58 -19.40 -20.22
CA PRO A 35 26.37 -18.58 -20.39
C PRO A 35 26.66 -17.09 -20.22
N VAL A 36 25.88 -16.23 -20.88
CA VAL A 36 26.08 -14.76 -20.80
C VAL A 36 25.95 -14.20 -19.38
N ASN A 37 25.28 -14.94 -18.50
CA ASN A 37 25.05 -14.63 -17.11
C ASN A 37 25.83 -15.51 -16.15
N ASP A 38 26.96 -16.07 -16.60
CA ASP A 38 27.86 -16.86 -15.77
C ASP A 38 28.38 -16.07 -14.57
N ASP A 39 28.68 -14.78 -14.78
CA ASP A 39 29.09 -13.85 -13.73
C ASP A 39 27.96 -12.88 -13.35
N CYS A 40 28.01 -12.38 -12.11
CA CYS A 40 27.09 -11.36 -11.62
C CYS A 40 26.98 -10.13 -12.54
N SER A 41 28.08 -9.68 -13.15
CA SER A 41 28.04 -8.53 -14.08
C SER A 41 27.16 -8.78 -15.31
N GLY A 42 26.97 -10.05 -15.70
CA GLY A 42 26.11 -10.50 -16.79
C GLY A 42 24.70 -10.89 -16.35
N ALA A 43 24.33 -10.67 -15.07
CA ALA A 43 23.05 -11.11 -14.53
C ALA A 43 21.84 -10.67 -15.38
N ILE A 44 21.02 -11.63 -15.79
CA ILE A 44 19.83 -11.38 -16.62
C ILE A 44 18.73 -10.76 -15.75
N SER A 45 18.15 -9.66 -16.23
CA SER A 45 17.03 -9.00 -15.56
C SER A 45 15.73 -9.81 -15.69
N LEU A 46 15.11 -10.13 -14.56
CA LEU A 46 13.79 -10.73 -14.47
C LEU A 46 12.73 -9.64 -14.29
N THR A 47 11.58 -9.85 -14.93
CA THR A 47 10.37 -9.08 -14.66
C THR A 47 9.65 -9.64 -13.45
N VAL A 48 9.35 -8.81 -12.45
CA VAL A 48 8.55 -9.23 -11.30
C VAL A 48 7.09 -9.39 -11.72
N ASN A 49 6.53 -10.57 -11.49
CA ASN A 49 5.12 -10.86 -11.71
C ASN A 49 4.28 -10.25 -10.58
N ASN A 50 3.12 -9.68 -10.88
CA ASN A 50 2.20 -9.09 -9.88
C ASN A 50 1.47 -10.14 -9.02
N ASN A 51 1.85 -11.42 -9.14
CA ASN A 51 1.41 -12.53 -8.34
C ASN A 51 2.45 -13.67 -8.44
N TYR A 52 2.17 -14.79 -7.77
CA TYR A 52 3.08 -15.95 -7.75
C TYR A 52 2.81 -16.99 -8.85
N LEU A 53 2.09 -16.64 -9.92
CA LEU A 53 1.69 -17.59 -10.98
C LEU A 53 2.71 -17.70 -12.12
N CYS A 54 3.78 -16.90 -12.10
CA CYS A 54 4.87 -16.96 -13.09
C CYS A 54 4.41 -16.86 -14.54
N ALA A 55 3.58 -15.86 -14.85
CA ALA A 55 3.19 -15.55 -16.21
C ALA A 55 4.38 -15.18 -17.10
N ASN A 56 5.36 -14.46 -16.54
CA ASN A 56 6.66 -14.21 -17.16
C ASN A 56 7.72 -15.09 -16.51
N LYS A 57 8.45 -15.82 -17.35
CA LYS A 57 9.57 -16.68 -16.99
C LYS A 57 10.79 -16.35 -17.85
N THR A 58 11.96 -16.73 -17.37
CA THR A 58 13.22 -16.63 -18.11
C THR A 58 13.93 -17.98 -18.02
N SER A 59 14.37 -18.51 -19.15
CA SER A 59 15.11 -19.77 -19.17
C SER A 59 16.57 -19.56 -18.77
N GLY A 60 17.13 -20.51 -18.03
CA GLY A 60 18.52 -20.58 -17.61
C GLY A 60 19.16 -21.93 -17.96
N THR A 61 20.49 -21.94 -18.03
CA THR A 61 21.28 -23.13 -18.27
C THR A 61 22.56 -23.08 -17.44
N LEU A 62 22.96 -24.21 -16.85
CA LEU A 62 24.25 -24.40 -16.19
C LEU A 62 25.28 -25.06 -17.11
N LEU A 63 24.90 -25.33 -18.38
CA LEU A 63 25.82 -25.88 -19.37
C LEU A 63 27.00 -24.93 -19.56
N ASP A 64 28.20 -25.45 -19.33
CA ASP A 64 29.48 -24.73 -19.38
C ASP A 64 29.59 -23.54 -18.42
N ALA A 65 28.67 -23.41 -17.46
CA ALA A 65 28.76 -22.41 -16.41
C ALA A 65 29.97 -22.68 -15.51
N THR A 66 30.54 -21.62 -14.96
CA THR A 66 31.73 -21.64 -14.12
C THR A 66 31.47 -21.05 -12.74
N ALA A 67 32.42 -21.23 -11.83
CA ALA A 67 32.32 -20.75 -10.47
C ALA A 67 32.54 -19.23 -10.40
N SER A 68 31.51 -18.46 -10.07
CA SER A 68 31.63 -17.05 -9.74
C SER A 68 32.24 -16.84 -8.35
N THR A 69 32.95 -15.72 -8.21
CA THR A 69 33.34 -15.19 -6.89
C THR A 69 32.19 -14.37 -6.30
N ALA A 70 31.63 -14.82 -5.17
CA ALA A 70 30.59 -14.07 -4.46
C ALA A 70 30.69 -14.26 -2.95
N PRO A 71 30.19 -13.29 -2.14
CA PRO A 71 30.19 -13.40 -0.69
C PRO A 71 29.45 -14.66 -0.19
N SER A 72 30.04 -15.41 0.75
CA SER A 72 29.34 -16.50 1.40
C SER A 72 28.37 -15.94 2.45
N GLY A 73 27.07 -16.20 2.31
CA GLY A 73 26.05 -15.82 3.29
C GLY A 73 25.47 -16.97 4.12
N CYS A 74 25.62 -18.21 3.64
CA CYS A 74 24.99 -19.37 4.23
C CYS A 74 26.03 -20.46 4.53
N PRO A 75 26.08 -20.97 5.77
CA PRO A 75 27.06 -21.99 6.15
C PRO A 75 26.97 -23.24 5.26
N GLY A 76 28.09 -23.65 4.66
CA GLY A 76 28.22 -24.92 3.93
C GLY A 76 27.60 -24.98 2.53
N VAL A 77 26.96 -23.91 2.08
CA VAL A 77 26.18 -23.88 0.82
C VAL A 77 27.05 -23.43 -0.37
N SER A 78 27.96 -22.48 -0.17
CA SER A 78 28.80 -21.92 -1.25
C SER A 78 29.87 -22.87 -1.80
N THR A 79 30.14 -24.01 -1.16
CA THR A 79 31.19 -24.95 -1.60
C THR A 79 30.78 -25.82 -2.79
N LYS A 80 29.51 -25.78 -3.19
CA LYS A 80 28.97 -26.54 -4.33
C LYS A 80 28.76 -25.70 -5.60
N ALA A 81 28.78 -24.37 -5.51
CA ALA A 81 28.57 -23.47 -6.64
C ALA A 81 29.78 -23.44 -7.59
N ASN A 82 29.96 -24.50 -8.39
CA ASN A 82 31.02 -24.62 -9.38
C ASN A 82 30.54 -24.29 -10.82
N ASP A 83 29.24 -24.12 -11.00
CA ASP A 83 28.51 -24.06 -12.26
C ASP A 83 27.36 -23.04 -12.19
N ASP A 84 27.63 -21.84 -11.68
CA ASP A 84 26.58 -20.91 -11.28
C ASP A 84 26.24 -19.86 -12.34
N VAL A 85 24.98 -19.43 -12.35
CA VAL A 85 24.50 -18.35 -13.20
C VAL A 85 23.66 -17.34 -12.42
N TRP A 86 23.60 -16.12 -12.94
CA TRP A 86 23.06 -14.97 -12.24
C TRP A 86 21.83 -14.37 -12.91
N PHE A 87 20.87 -13.99 -12.09
CA PHE A 87 19.71 -13.21 -12.46
C PHE A 87 19.59 -12.01 -11.52
N LYS A 88 18.78 -11.02 -11.88
CA LYS A 88 18.49 -9.88 -11.01
C LYS A 88 17.07 -9.38 -11.19
N PHE A 89 16.52 -8.75 -10.17
CA PHE A 89 15.24 -8.06 -10.25
C PHE A 89 15.28 -6.79 -9.40
N VAL A 90 14.41 -5.83 -9.74
CA VAL A 90 14.16 -4.66 -8.89
C VAL A 90 12.96 -4.99 -8.01
N ALA A 91 13.11 -4.87 -6.69
CA ALA A 91 12.03 -5.16 -5.76
C ALA A 91 10.87 -4.18 -5.96
N THR A 92 9.69 -4.73 -6.22
CA THR A 92 8.42 -4.00 -6.32
C THR A 92 7.68 -3.92 -4.98
N GLU A 93 7.94 -4.88 -4.10
CA GLU A 93 7.28 -5.09 -2.82
C GLU A 93 8.31 -5.45 -1.75
N THR A 94 7.88 -5.61 -0.50
CA THR A 94 8.76 -6.04 0.60
C THR A 94 8.87 -7.57 0.70
N MET A 95 8.09 -8.30 -0.10
CA MET A 95 8.11 -9.76 -0.18
C MET A 95 8.10 -10.24 -1.64
N HIS A 96 8.92 -11.23 -1.93
CA HIS A 96 9.02 -11.85 -3.25
C HIS A 96 9.10 -13.37 -3.15
N ARG A 97 8.48 -14.07 -4.10
CA ARG A 97 8.64 -15.51 -4.30
C ARG A 97 9.49 -15.76 -5.53
N ILE A 98 10.51 -16.59 -5.37
CA ILE A 98 11.31 -17.10 -6.48
C ILE A 98 10.88 -18.55 -6.72
N ASP A 99 10.69 -18.90 -7.97
CA ASP A 99 10.31 -20.24 -8.42
C ASP A 99 11.20 -20.64 -9.59
N ILE A 100 11.92 -21.75 -9.41
CA ILE A 100 12.70 -22.45 -10.41
C ILE A 100 11.90 -23.69 -10.83
N SER A 101 11.59 -23.78 -12.12
CA SER A 101 10.71 -24.82 -12.67
C SER A 101 11.28 -25.40 -13.98
N ASN A 102 10.59 -26.38 -14.55
CA ASN A 102 10.97 -26.99 -15.84
C ASN A 102 12.42 -27.50 -15.88
N ILE A 103 12.89 -28.06 -14.76
CA ILE A 103 14.27 -28.51 -14.62
C ILE A 103 14.48 -29.80 -15.43
N ALA A 104 15.50 -29.79 -16.28
CA ALA A 104 15.92 -30.92 -17.10
C ALA A 104 17.46 -30.99 -17.17
N GLY A 105 18.00 -32.14 -17.56
CA GLY A 105 19.45 -32.38 -17.59
C GLY A 105 19.96 -33.01 -16.30
N SER A 106 21.23 -32.80 -15.98
CA SER A 106 21.87 -33.35 -14.77
C SER A 106 22.92 -32.39 -14.22
N PRO A 107 22.92 -32.14 -12.90
CA PRO A 107 21.97 -32.61 -11.88
C PRO A 107 20.67 -31.77 -11.85
N THR A 108 19.55 -32.34 -11.42
CA THR A 108 18.26 -31.62 -11.36
C THR A 108 17.98 -30.92 -10.04
N ASP A 109 18.81 -31.14 -9.04
CA ASP A 109 18.70 -30.52 -7.71
C ASP A 109 19.47 -29.18 -7.74
N LEU A 110 18.73 -28.08 -7.60
CA LEU A 110 19.25 -26.72 -7.78
C LEU A 110 19.12 -25.90 -6.50
N TYR A 111 20.18 -25.16 -6.19
CA TYR A 111 20.21 -24.17 -5.13
C TYR A 111 20.06 -22.78 -5.70
N PHE A 112 19.50 -21.88 -4.90
CA PHE A 112 19.67 -20.46 -5.17
C PHE A 112 19.99 -19.64 -3.93
N MET A 113 20.72 -18.55 -4.16
CA MET A 113 21.04 -17.54 -3.16
C MET A 113 20.57 -16.18 -3.63
N VAL A 114 20.13 -15.34 -2.69
CA VAL A 114 19.75 -13.96 -2.98
C VAL A 114 20.67 -12.99 -2.28
N TYR A 115 21.10 -11.98 -3.03
CA TYR A 115 21.99 -10.91 -2.59
C TYR A 115 21.32 -9.56 -2.77
N ASP A 116 21.46 -8.69 -1.78
CA ASP A 116 21.15 -7.27 -1.89
C ASP A 116 22.31 -6.54 -2.60
N GLY A 117 22.01 -5.94 -3.76
CA GLY A 117 22.93 -5.07 -4.51
C GLY A 117 22.65 -3.58 -4.33
N GLY A 118 21.70 -3.23 -3.46
CA GLY A 118 21.27 -1.88 -3.13
C GLY A 118 20.61 -1.13 -4.29
N ALA A 119 20.38 0.17 -4.07
CA ALA A 119 19.81 1.06 -5.09
C ALA A 119 20.69 1.20 -6.34
N THR A 120 22.00 0.95 -6.23
CA THR A 120 22.94 1.00 -7.36
C THR A 120 22.94 -0.26 -8.22
N GLY A 121 22.45 -1.39 -7.69
CA GLY A 121 22.49 -2.69 -8.35
C GLY A 121 23.90 -3.14 -8.73
N SER A 122 24.88 -2.93 -7.84
CA SER A 122 26.28 -3.23 -8.13
C SER A 122 26.70 -4.58 -7.56
N CYS A 123 27.36 -5.40 -8.39
CA CYS A 123 27.98 -6.66 -7.98
C CYS A 123 29.19 -6.49 -7.03
N ASN A 124 29.69 -5.27 -6.85
CA ASN A 124 30.88 -5.01 -6.03
C ASN A 124 30.57 -4.87 -4.53
N ALA A 125 29.30 -4.81 -4.16
CA ALA A 125 28.85 -4.59 -2.78
C ALA A 125 27.67 -5.50 -2.42
N LEU A 126 27.72 -6.76 -2.86
CA LEU A 126 26.67 -7.73 -2.57
C LEU A 126 26.64 -8.12 -1.10
N THR A 127 25.46 -8.13 -0.52
CA THR A 127 25.21 -8.72 0.81
C THR A 127 24.27 -9.90 0.64
N ALA A 128 24.69 -11.11 1.00
CA ALA A 128 23.81 -12.27 0.95
C ALA A 128 22.72 -12.16 2.02
N ILE A 129 21.46 -12.28 1.62
CA ILE A 129 20.29 -12.13 2.51
C ILE A 129 19.45 -13.40 2.65
N PHE A 130 19.56 -14.33 1.69
CA PHE A 130 18.74 -15.54 1.68
C PHE A 130 19.42 -16.68 0.91
N CYS A 131 19.13 -17.92 1.31
CA CYS A 131 19.51 -19.13 0.59
C CYS A 131 18.37 -20.14 0.60
N SER A 132 18.23 -20.89 -0.48
CA SER A 132 17.18 -21.87 -0.68
C SER A 132 17.75 -23.18 -1.23
N ASP A 133 17.29 -24.27 -0.62
CA ASP A 133 17.39 -25.67 -1.05
C ASP A 133 15.99 -26.33 -1.15
N PRO A 134 14.96 -25.50 -1.34
CA PRO A 134 13.98 -25.87 -2.34
C PRO A 134 14.07 -24.93 -3.54
N GLU A 135 13.67 -25.43 -4.70
CA GLU A 135 13.60 -24.67 -5.95
C GLU A 135 12.54 -23.55 -5.93
N VAL A 136 11.70 -23.54 -4.89
CA VAL A 136 10.67 -22.51 -4.68
C VAL A 136 10.72 -22.02 -3.24
N SER A 137 10.96 -20.71 -3.05
CA SER A 137 10.93 -20.08 -1.73
C SER A 137 10.44 -18.63 -1.77
N THR A 138 9.90 -18.18 -0.63
CA THR A 138 9.47 -16.80 -0.39
C THR A 138 10.49 -16.08 0.50
N ILE A 139 10.80 -14.84 0.14
CA ILE A 139 11.71 -13.95 0.84
C ILE A 139 10.88 -12.81 1.43
N SER A 140 10.94 -12.63 2.74
CA SER A 140 10.11 -11.66 3.48
C SER A 140 10.90 -10.71 4.39
N GLY A 141 12.23 -10.71 4.30
CA GLY A 141 13.10 -9.84 5.10
C GLY A 141 14.34 -9.41 4.32
N GLY A 142 14.84 -8.21 4.61
CA GLY A 142 16.00 -7.64 3.91
C GLY A 142 15.70 -7.14 2.49
N ILE A 143 14.42 -7.04 2.11
CA ILE A 143 13.97 -6.50 0.83
C ILE A 143 13.49 -5.06 1.01
N THR A 144 14.03 -4.15 0.20
CA THR A 144 13.66 -2.73 0.14
C THR A 144 13.16 -2.42 -1.27
N VAL A 145 11.95 -1.88 -1.39
CA VAL A 145 11.35 -1.51 -2.67
C VAL A 145 12.27 -0.55 -3.43
N GLY A 146 12.47 -0.81 -4.72
CA GLY A 146 13.36 -0.04 -5.60
C GLY A 146 14.83 -0.49 -5.59
N ASN A 147 15.28 -1.29 -4.62
CA ASN A 147 16.62 -1.88 -4.67
C ASN A 147 16.69 -3.02 -5.68
N THR A 148 17.90 -3.27 -6.19
CA THR A 148 18.18 -4.42 -7.08
C THR A 148 18.72 -5.60 -6.27
N TYR A 149 18.10 -6.76 -6.47
CA TYR A 149 18.48 -8.02 -5.86
C TYR A 149 19.00 -8.98 -6.92
N PHE A 150 20.05 -9.71 -6.57
CA PHE A 150 20.68 -10.71 -7.43
C PHE A 150 20.34 -12.11 -6.97
N ILE A 151 20.03 -13.00 -7.89
CA ILE A 151 19.76 -14.42 -7.65
C ILE A 151 20.87 -15.21 -8.31
N ARG A 152 21.66 -15.93 -7.51
CA ARG A 152 22.67 -16.88 -7.99
C ARG A 152 22.05 -18.27 -7.95
N VAL A 153 21.99 -18.95 -9.08
CA VAL A 153 21.45 -20.31 -9.22
C VAL A 153 22.59 -21.25 -9.62
N TYR A 154 22.68 -22.41 -8.99
CA TYR A 154 23.72 -23.41 -9.26
C TYR A 154 23.28 -24.80 -8.84
N SER A 155 24.01 -25.83 -9.24
CA SER A 155 23.65 -27.19 -8.86
C SER A 155 24.01 -27.53 -7.42
N ASN A 156 23.24 -28.43 -6.82
CA ASN A 156 23.59 -29.02 -5.51
C ASN A 156 24.73 -30.06 -5.59
N SER A 157 25.75 -29.83 -6.41
CA SER A 157 26.81 -30.80 -6.71
C SER A 157 28.16 -30.10 -6.83
N SER A 158 29.23 -30.76 -6.38
CA SER A 158 30.60 -30.32 -6.65
C SER A 158 31.20 -30.98 -7.90
N ALA A 159 30.44 -31.82 -8.60
CA ALA A 159 30.89 -32.46 -9.84
C ALA A 159 30.83 -31.45 -11.00
N PRO A 160 31.84 -31.39 -11.88
CA PRO A 160 31.82 -30.52 -13.04
C PRO A 160 30.88 -31.06 -14.13
N GLY A 161 30.55 -30.22 -15.11
CA GLY A 161 29.83 -30.63 -16.32
C GLY A 161 28.33 -30.74 -16.13
N ALA A 162 27.74 -29.85 -15.33
CA ALA A 162 26.29 -29.73 -15.27
C ALA A 162 25.73 -29.41 -16.66
N THR A 163 24.59 -30.03 -16.97
CA THR A 163 23.86 -29.85 -18.24
C THR A 163 22.47 -29.27 -18.00
N THR A 164 22.24 -28.76 -16.79
CA THR A 164 20.91 -28.46 -16.28
C THR A 164 20.33 -27.24 -16.95
N THR A 165 19.12 -27.37 -17.46
CA THR A 165 18.29 -26.26 -17.95
C THR A 165 17.09 -26.09 -17.04
N PHE A 166 16.62 -24.87 -16.87
CA PHE A 166 15.48 -24.53 -16.01
C PHE A 166 14.79 -23.26 -16.50
N ASP A 167 13.61 -22.98 -15.96
CA ASP A 167 12.98 -21.67 -16.01
C ASP A 167 12.99 -21.04 -14.61
N ILE A 168 13.18 -19.72 -14.54
CA ILE A 168 13.08 -18.95 -13.32
C ILE A 168 12.05 -17.83 -13.47
N CYS A 169 11.31 -17.56 -12.40
CA CYS A 169 10.45 -16.41 -12.25
C CYS A 169 10.53 -15.85 -10.83
N VAL A 170 10.25 -14.55 -10.73
CA VAL A 170 10.04 -13.86 -9.47
C VAL A 170 8.65 -13.23 -9.48
N GLY A 171 7.94 -13.32 -8.37
CA GLY A 171 6.62 -12.71 -8.20
C GLY A 171 6.50 -12.02 -6.85
N SER A 172 5.59 -11.06 -6.74
CA SER A 172 5.19 -10.40 -5.50
C SER A 172 3.67 -10.28 -5.43
N MET A 173 3.13 -10.08 -4.23
CA MET A 173 1.78 -9.58 -4.03
C MET A 173 1.88 -8.16 -3.46
N ALA A 174 0.95 -7.29 -3.82
CA ALA A 174 0.87 -5.96 -3.25
C ALA A 174 0.85 -6.03 -1.72
N SER A 175 1.70 -5.24 -1.06
CA SER A 175 1.68 -5.15 0.40
C SER A 175 0.38 -4.48 0.85
N PRO A 176 -0.22 -4.92 1.96
CA PRO A 176 -1.41 -4.25 2.48
C PRO A 176 -1.11 -2.78 2.81
N PRO A 177 -2.11 -1.88 2.71
CA PRO A 177 -1.95 -0.48 3.09
C PRO A 177 -1.43 -0.30 4.52
N SER A 178 -0.75 0.81 4.82
CA SER A 178 -0.20 1.01 6.17
C SER A 178 -1.25 1.10 7.28
N ASN A 179 -2.48 1.46 6.91
CA ASN A 179 -3.66 1.56 7.78
C ASN A 179 -4.62 0.38 7.57
N ASP A 180 -4.10 -0.78 7.17
CA ASP A 180 -4.86 -2.02 7.01
C ASP A 180 -5.45 -2.53 8.33
N ASP A 181 -4.94 -2.08 9.48
CA ASP A 181 -5.51 -2.40 10.79
C ASP A 181 -5.86 -1.15 11.60
N CYS A 182 -6.77 -1.31 12.55
CA CYS A 182 -7.22 -0.20 13.38
C CYS A 182 -6.13 0.35 14.32
N ALA A 183 -5.08 -0.42 14.63
CA ALA A 183 -3.99 0.02 15.50
C ALA A 183 -3.05 1.00 14.77
N ASN A 184 -2.95 0.85 13.46
CA ASN A 184 -2.20 1.69 12.53
C ASN A 184 -3.10 2.65 11.71
N ALA A 185 -4.35 2.85 12.16
CA ALA A 185 -5.32 3.72 11.51
C ALA A 185 -4.76 5.12 11.19
N GLU A 186 -4.95 5.58 9.95
CA GLU A 186 -4.41 6.86 9.50
C GLU A 186 -5.14 8.05 10.15
N ALA A 187 -4.39 8.96 10.77
CA ALA A 187 -4.97 10.12 11.44
C ALA A 187 -5.35 11.23 10.46
N ILE A 188 -6.64 11.57 10.40
CA ILE A 188 -7.14 12.75 9.70
C ILE A 188 -6.94 13.97 10.62
N SER A 189 -5.83 14.67 10.42
CA SER A 189 -5.37 15.75 11.31
C SER A 189 -6.01 17.12 11.06
N SER A 190 -6.71 17.32 9.94
CA SER A 190 -7.33 18.59 9.58
C SER A 190 -8.57 18.40 8.71
N LEU A 191 -9.56 19.28 8.89
CA LEU A 191 -10.78 19.31 8.10
C LEU A 191 -10.91 20.67 7.38
N PRO A 192 -11.47 20.71 6.14
CA PRO A 192 -11.96 19.58 5.37
C PRO A 192 -10.83 18.67 4.88
N PHE A 193 -11.13 17.39 4.76
CA PHE A 193 -10.25 16.36 4.23
C PHE A 193 -10.87 15.79 2.95
N ASN A 194 -10.05 15.58 1.92
CA ASN A 194 -10.47 14.92 0.68
C ASN A 194 -9.23 14.29 0.03
N GLN A 195 -9.14 12.96 0.05
CA GLN A 195 -8.03 12.21 -0.53
C GLN A 195 -8.50 10.89 -1.13
N THR A 196 -7.74 10.40 -2.11
CA THR A 196 -7.98 9.10 -2.75
C THR A 196 -7.04 8.07 -2.15
N PHE A 197 -7.61 6.89 -1.84
CA PHE A 197 -6.92 5.74 -1.28
C PHE A 197 -7.09 4.53 -2.19
N ASP A 198 -6.11 3.62 -2.14
CA ASP A 198 -6.18 2.31 -2.78
C ASP A 198 -6.19 1.24 -1.70
N ALA A 199 -7.35 0.62 -1.47
CA ALA A 199 -7.52 -0.47 -0.53
C ALA A 199 -7.48 -1.85 -1.22
N SER A 200 -7.09 -1.95 -2.50
CA SER A 200 -7.13 -3.22 -3.23
C SER A 200 -6.25 -4.34 -2.67
N ALA A 201 -5.26 -4.00 -1.85
CA ALA A 201 -4.39 -4.93 -1.13
C ALA A 201 -4.75 -5.09 0.35
N ALA A 202 -5.85 -4.48 0.81
CA ALA A 202 -6.30 -4.60 2.18
C ALA A 202 -6.59 -6.06 2.53
N THR A 203 -6.38 -6.42 3.79
CA THR A 203 -6.61 -7.77 4.29
C THR A 203 -7.66 -7.73 5.39
N ASN A 204 -8.45 -8.79 5.49
CA ASN A 204 -9.44 -8.93 6.56
C ASN A 204 -8.82 -9.22 7.95
N ASN A 205 -7.53 -8.90 8.19
CA ASN A 205 -6.80 -9.04 9.46
C ASN A 205 -7.28 -10.17 10.41
N SER A 206 -8.00 -9.79 11.48
CA SER A 206 -8.54 -10.67 12.53
C SER A 206 -9.96 -11.16 12.25
N GLY A 207 -10.49 -10.89 11.06
CA GLY A 207 -11.83 -11.18 10.60
C GLY A 207 -12.73 -9.95 10.56
N SER A 208 -13.93 -10.15 10.01
CA SER A 208 -14.93 -9.09 9.87
C SER A 208 -15.32 -8.49 11.21
N ILE A 209 -15.52 -7.18 11.21
CA ILE A 209 -15.96 -6.45 12.40
C ILE A 209 -17.45 -6.69 12.57
N SER A 210 -17.75 -7.69 13.39
CA SER A 210 -19.10 -8.18 13.64
C SER A 210 -19.57 -7.76 15.03
N GLY A 211 -20.61 -6.93 15.11
CA GLY A 211 -21.39 -6.70 16.33
C GLY A 211 -20.90 -5.61 17.30
N THR A 212 -21.57 -4.47 17.28
CA THR A 212 -22.38 -3.90 18.39
C THR A 212 -22.97 -2.58 17.91
N GLY A 213 -24.10 -2.66 17.20
CA GLY A 213 -24.88 -1.51 16.77
C GLY A 213 -24.65 -1.04 15.32
N CYS A 214 -23.51 -1.37 14.72
CA CYS A 214 -23.22 -1.09 13.30
C CYS A 214 -23.44 -2.33 12.42
N ILE A 215 -23.51 -2.14 11.11
CA ILE A 215 -23.47 -3.19 10.09
C ILE A 215 -22.19 -4.03 10.18
N ASP A 216 -22.29 -5.30 9.77
CA ASP A 216 -21.11 -6.13 9.59
C ASP A 216 -20.33 -5.64 8.37
N MET A 217 -19.00 -5.52 8.51
CA MET A 217 -18.11 -5.13 7.43
C MET A 217 -16.81 -5.93 7.49
N ASN A 218 -16.18 -6.09 6.33
CA ASN A 218 -14.79 -6.52 6.24
C ASN A 218 -13.90 -5.61 7.08
N ASP A 219 -12.84 -6.17 7.66
CA ASP A 219 -11.77 -5.36 8.24
C ASP A 219 -10.99 -4.76 7.08
N GLY A 220 -11.41 -3.57 6.61
CA GLY A 220 -10.80 -2.87 5.49
C GLY A 220 -9.72 -1.92 5.97
N ILE A 221 -9.70 -0.69 5.44
CA ILE A 221 -8.71 0.30 5.89
C ILE A 221 -9.29 1.29 6.89
N TRP A 222 -8.42 1.75 7.79
CA TRP A 222 -8.80 2.50 8.99
C TRP A 222 -8.32 3.93 9.02
N PHE A 223 -9.17 4.80 9.56
CA PHE A 223 -8.82 6.19 9.85
C PHE A 223 -9.21 6.58 11.27
N THR A 224 -8.53 7.57 11.82
CA THR A 224 -8.94 8.22 13.08
C THR A 224 -9.23 9.70 12.89
N ILE A 225 -10.24 10.21 13.60
CA ILE A 225 -10.62 11.62 13.62
C ILE A 225 -10.88 12.03 15.08
N VAL A 226 -10.31 13.14 15.51
CA VAL A 226 -10.64 13.73 16.83
C VAL A 226 -11.86 14.64 16.69
N GLY A 227 -12.90 14.36 17.46
CA GLY A 227 -14.13 15.13 17.49
C GLY A 227 -13.91 16.57 17.93
N ASN A 228 -14.65 17.50 17.31
CA ASN A 228 -14.53 18.94 17.55
C ASN A 228 -15.83 19.56 18.09
N GLY A 229 -16.81 18.75 18.48
CA GLY A 229 -18.11 19.23 18.97
C GLY A 229 -19.12 19.57 17.86
N GLY A 230 -18.68 19.60 16.60
CA GLY A 230 -19.53 19.81 15.43
C GLY A 230 -20.12 18.50 14.89
N THR A 231 -20.98 18.63 13.88
CA THR A 231 -21.46 17.48 13.10
C THR A 231 -20.39 17.11 12.08
N LEU A 232 -19.77 15.94 12.27
CA LEU A 232 -18.87 15.35 11.28
C LEU A 232 -19.70 14.74 10.16
N ARG A 233 -19.28 14.94 8.93
CA ARG A 233 -19.83 14.30 7.73
C ARG A 233 -18.68 13.59 7.01
N ILE A 234 -18.81 12.29 6.82
CA ILE A 234 -17.84 11.43 6.15
C ILE A 234 -18.52 10.84 4.93
N THR A 235 -17.85 10.86 3.77
CA THR A 235 -18.31 10.19 2.56
C THR A 235 -17.18 9.39 1.93
N ALA A 236 -17.49 8.21 1.43
CA ALA A 236 -16.57 7.36 0.68
C ALA A 236 -17.16 7.09 -0.70
N ALA A 237 -16.47 7.53 -1.75
CA ALA A 237 -16.89 7.34 -3.14
C ALA A 237 -16.00 6.28 -3.80
N PRO A 238 -16.50 5.06 -4.05
CA PRO A 238 -15.70 3.95 -4.57
C PRO A 238 -15.56 3.98 -6.09
N ASP A 239 -14.47 3.41 -6.59
CA ASP A 239 -14.26 3.10 -8.01
C ASP A 239 -14.52 1.62 -8.29
N ASN A 240 -15.74 1.30 -8.72
CA ASN A 240 -16.14 -0.03 -9.19
C ASN A 240 -16.16 -1.15 -8.12
N TRP A 241 -16.50 -0.82 -6.87
CA TRP A 241 -16.77 -1.79 -5.81
C TRP A 241 -17.87 -1.29 -4.86
N ASP A 242 -18.39 -2.19 -4.02
CA ASP A 242 -19.43 -1.92 -3.02
C ASP A 242 -18.74 -1.52 -1.71
N VAL A 243 -18.72 -0.21 -1.41
CA VAL A 243 -18.09 0.32 -0.19
C VAL A 243 -19.13 0.43 0.90
N ALA A 244 -18.71 0.23 2.14
CA ALA A 244 -19.46 0.60 3.33
C ALA A 244 -18.61 1.48 4.25
N ILE A 245 -19.27 2.22 5.15
CA ILE A 245 -18.60 3.03 6.18
C ILE A 245 -19.16 2.61 7.52
N SER A 246 -18.29 2.33 8.49
CA SER A 246 -18.68 2.25 9.91
C SER A 246 -17.80 3.14 10.76
N VAL A 247 -18.43 3.88 11.67
CA VAL A 247 -17.77 4.79 12.60
C VAL A 247 -17.95 4.28 14.02
N TYR A 248 -16.84 4.24 14.74
CA TYR A 248 -16.75 3.74 16.09
C TYR A 248 -16.11 4.75 17.04
N THR A 249 -16.37 4.60 18.33
CA THR A 249 -15.53 5.14 19.41
C THR A 249 -15.03 4.00 20.29
N GLY A 250 -14.18 4.31 21.28
CA GLY A 250 -13.52 3.31 22.12
C GLY A 250 -12.11 3.02 21.64
N SER A 251 -11.75 1.75 21.55
CA SER A 251 -10.42 1.29 21.12
C SER A 251 -10.54 0.02 20.28
N CYS A 252 -9.50 -0.27 19.50
CA CYS A 252 -9.36 -1.54 18.78
C CYS A 252 -9.79 -2.76 19.62
N GLY A 253 -10.70 -3.57 19.07
CA GLY A 253 -11.25 -4.76 19.72
C GLY A 253 -12.31 -4.50 20.81
N ALA A 254 -12.60 -3.24 21.12
CA ALA A 254 -13.61 -2.82 22.09
C ALA A 254 -14.33 -1.55 21.59
N PHE A 255 -14.90 -1.66 20.39
CA PHE A 255 -15.58 -0.55 19.73
C PHE A 255 -17.03 -0.40 20.20
N THR A 256 -17.48 0.86 20.23
CA THR A 256 -18.90 1.21 20.32
C THR A 256 -19.30 1.89 19.01
N CYS A 257 -20.30 1.35 18.32
CA CYS A 257 -20.83 1.94 17.09
C CYS A 257 -21.37 3.35 17.33
N ILE A 258 -21.07 4.25 16.40
CA ILE A 258 -21.56 5.62 16.36
C ILE A 258 -22.53 5.83 15.19
N GLU A 259 -22.14 5.41 14.00
CA GLU A 259 -22.95 5.53 12.79
C GLU A 259 -22.38 4.62 11.70
N ASP A 260 -23.22 4.18 10.76
CA ASP A 260 -22.80 3.44 9.58
C ASP A 260 -23.58 3.83 8.32
N SER A 261 -23.08 3.40 7.17
CA SER A 261 -23.77 3.55 5.89
C SER A 261 -23.39 2.42 4.94
N ASN A 262 -24.42 1.79 4.39
CA ASN A 262 -24.36 0.88 3.26
C ASN A 262 -25.70 0.95 2.51
N ILE A 263 -25.79 1.82 1.50
CA ILE A 263 -26.91 1.89 0.55
C ILE A 263 -26.89 0.63 -0.34
N GLY A 264 -25.71 0.08 -0.58
CA GLY A 264 -25.45 -1.18 -1.26
C GLY A 264 -25.41 -1.03 -2.78
N GLY A 265 -24.40 -1.65 -3.38
CA GLY A 265 -24.19 -1.72 -4.82
C GLY A 265 -22.92 -1.02 -5.27
N ASN A 266 -22.36 -1.50 -6.38
CA ASN A 266 -21.06 -1.02 -6.86
C ASN A 266 -21.09 0.46 -7.27
N SER A 267 -19.99 1.16 -6.97
CA SER A 267 -19.79 2.57 -7.35
C SER A 267 -20.77 3.55 -6.69
N ILE A 268 -21.45 3.14 -5.62
CA ILE A 268 -22.34 4.01 -4.84
C ILE A 268 -21.54 4.70 -3.75
N THR A 269 -21.68 6.02 -3.66
CA THR A 269 -21.04 6.80 -2.59
C THR A 269 -21.81 6.62 -1.29
N GLU A 270 -21.13 6.14 -0.27
CA GLU A 270 -21.66 6.02 1.09
C GLU A 270 -21.39 7.29 1.88
N GLY A 271 -22.24 7.56 2.89
CA GLY A 271 -22.05 8.75 3.72
C GLY A 271 -22.76 8.71 5.05
N VAL A 272 -22.01 9.04 6.10
CA VAL A 272 -22.49 9.13 7.48
C VAL A 272 -22.40 10.56 7.99
N ASN A 273 -23.27 10.91 8.94
CA ASN A 273 -23.16 12.16 9.67
C ASN A 273 -23.55 11.98 11.14
N PHE A 274 -22.74 12.50 12.05
CA PHE A 274 -22.99 12.39 13.49
C PHE A 274 -22.42 13.60 14.22
N THR A 275 -23.02 13.96 15.36
CA THR A 275 -22.48 14.99 16.24
C THR A 275 -21.33 14.43 17.05
N SER A 276 -20.13 14.98 16.86
CA SER A 276 -18.91 14.56 17.54
C SER A 276 -18.81 15.19 18.94
N THR A 277 -18.13 14.51 19.86
CA THR A 277 -17.75 15.06 21.17
C THR A 277 -16.33 15.62 21.08
N VAL A 278 -16.11 16.82 21.63
CA VAL A 278 -14.78 17.48 21.63
C VAL A 278 -13.74 16.58 22.31
N GLY A 279 -12.64 16.29 21.61
CA GLY A 279 -11.51 15.51 22.14
C GLY A 279 -11.70 14.00 22.14
N THR A 280 -12.87 13.48 21.73
CA THR A 280 -13.10 12.05 21.56
C THR A 280 -12.52 11.57 20.24
N THR A 281 -11.73 10.49 20.25
CA THR A 281 -11.28 9.82 19.03
C THR A 281 -12.38 8.93 18.45
N TYR A 282 -12.60 9.08 17.15
CA TYR A 282 -13.47 8.23 16.34
C TYR A 282 -12.61 7.42 15.37
N TYR A 283 -12.93 6.15 15.22
CA TYR A 283 -12.34 5.24 14.25
C TYR A 283 -13.32 5.06 13.09
N VAL A 284 -12.82 5.13 11.86
CA VAL A 284 -13.60 4.99 10.63
C VAL A 284 -13.06 3.79 9.89
N ASN A 285 -13.86 2.74 9.75
CA ASN A 285 -13.58 1.60 8.88
C ASN A 285 -14.20 1.87 7.51
N ILE A 286 -13.40 1.70 6.46
CA ILE A 286 -13.85 1.69 5.07
C ILE A 286 -13.51 0.32 4.49
N GLY A 287 -14.54 -0.45 4.14
CA GLY A 287 -14.37 -1.83 3.66
C GLY A 287 -15.62 -2.33 2.97
N HIS A 288 -15.59 -3.58 2.51
CA HIS A 288 -16.74 -4.20 1.88
C HIS A 288 -17.83 -4.53 2.93
N PRO A 289 -19.13 -4.32 2.64
CA PRO A 289 -20.19 -4.74 3.56
C PRO A 289 -20.32 -6.26 3.68
N GLY A 290 -20.74 -6.73 4.85
CA GLY A 290 -21.01 -8.12 5.16
C GLY A 290 -19.89 -8.80 5.97
N ALA A 291 -20.17 -10.03 6.41
CA ALA A 291 -19.27 -10.82 7.24
C ALA A 291 -18.27 -11.68 6.43
N ILE A 292 -18.35 -11.64 5.10
CA ILE A 292 -17.49 -12.40 4.19
C ILE A 292 -16.47 -11.43 3.59
N ASP A 293 -15.20 -11.82 3.65
CA ASP A 293 -14.10 -11.11 3.00
C ASP A 293 -14.32 -11.02 1.49
N GLN A 294 -14.31 -9.79 0.97
CA GLN A 294 -14.40 -9.47 -0.44
C GLN A 294 -13.35 -8.41 -0.74
N PRO A 295 -12.72 -8.42 -1.92
CA PRO A 295 -11.71 -7.43 -2.26
C PRO A 295 -12.28 -6.00 -2.22
N GLU A 296 -11.61 -5.13 -1.49
CA GLU A 296 -11.77 -3.67 -1.58
C GLU A 296 -11.17 -3.12 -2.88
N GLY A 297 -11.25 -1.80 -3.06
CA GLY A 297 -10.69 -1.11 -4.21
C GLY A 297 -10.33 0.34 -3.95
N ILE A 298 -10.14 1.10 -5.03
CA ILE A 298 -9.83 2.52 -4.97
C ILE A 298 -11.08 3.29 -4.53
N PHE A 299 -10.92 4.31 -3.70
CA PHE A 299 -12.02 5.20 -3.31
C PHE A 299 -11.53 6.60 -2.92
N ASN A 300 -12.42 7.59 -2.97
CA ASN A 300 -12.19 8.93 -2.44
C ASN A 300 -12.87 9.08 -1.08
N LEU A 301 -12.09 9.38 -0.04
CA LEU A 301 -12.58 9.69 1.30
C LEU A 301 -12.65 11.20 1.48
N ALA A 302 -13.83 11.71 1.82
CA ALA A 302 -14.00 13.11 2.19
C ALA A 302 -14.61 13.23 3.58
N VAL A 303 -14.01 14.10 4.40
CA VAL A 303 -14.48 14.40 5.76
C VAL A 303 -14.61 15.90 5.92
N THR A 304 -15.76 16.34 6.41
CA THR A 304 -16.03 17.73 6.76
C THR A 304 -16.63 17.82 8.16
N SER A 305 -16.57 18.99 8.76
CA SER A 305 -17.25 19.25 10.02
C SER A 305 -18.01 20.57 9.92
N THR A 306 -19.25 20.57 10.39
CA THR A 306 -19.97 21.80 10.68
C THR A 306 -19.96 22.02 12.18
N THR A 307 -19.01 22.85 12.64
CA THR A 307 -19.01 23.35 14.01
C THR A 307 -19.98 24.52 14.11
N LEU A 308 -20.68 24.63 15.24
CA LEU A 308 -21.39 25.85 15.61
C LEU A 308 -20.36 26.94 15.93
N SER A 309 -19.84 27.64 14.92
CA SER A 309 -18.87 28.72 15.13
C SER A 309 -19.58 30.05 15.35
N VAL A 310 -19.06 30.85 16.29
CA VAL A 310 -19.44 32.26 16.41
C VAL A 310 -18.97 33.03 15.17
N ASP A 311 -17.91 32.58 14.49
CA ASP A 311 -17.37 33.27 13.30
C ASP A 311 -18.39 33.30 12.16
N ASP A 312 -19.15 32.22 11.97
CA ASP A 312 -20.23 32.17 10.98
C ASP A 312 -21.36 33.14 11.34
N LEU A 313 -21.65 33.32 12.63
CA LEU A 313 -22.59 34.33 13.10
C LEU A 313 -22.02 35.75 12.92
N VAL A 314 -20.74 35.97 13.22
CA VAL A 314 -20.06 37.27 13.05
C VAL A 314 -20.05 37.69 11.58
N ALA A 315 -19.89 36.75 10.65
CA ALA A 315 -20.03 37.00 9.21
C ALA A 315 -21.44 37.51 8.85
N LYS A 316 -22.47 37.08 9.59
CA LYS A 316 -23.85 37.60 9.52
C LYS A 316 -24.07 38.91 10.30
N GLY A 317 -22.99 39.52 10.78
CA GLY A 317 -23.00 40.74 11.59
C GLY A 317 -23.57 40.54 12.98
N PHE A 318 -23.53 39.30 13.50
CA PHE A 318 -24.05 38.98 14.82
C PHE A 318 -23.22 39.65 15.93
N THR A 319 -23.91 40.29 16.86
CA THR A 319 -23.34 40.86 18.08
C THR A 319 -24.28 40.61 19.25
N TYR A 320 -23.75 40.58 20.47
CA TYR A 320 -24.55 40.41 21.68
C TYR A 320 -23.95 41.18 22.85
N TYR A 321 -24.79 41.75 23.70
CA TYR A 321 -24.40 42.53 24.87
C TYR A 321 -25.57 42.69 25.86
N PRO A 322 -25.31 43.03 27.12
CA PRO A 322 -24.01 42.96 27.78
C PRO A 322 -23.61 41.51 28.07
N ASN A 323 -22.30 41.25 28.15
CA ASN A 323 -21.74 40.01 28.69
C ASN A 323 -20.54 40.38 29.57
N PRO A 324 -20.63 40.28 30.91
CA PRO A 324 -21.69 39.64 31.69
C PRO A 324 -23.07 40.32 31.63
N VAL A 325 -24.15 39.53 31.73
CA VAL A 325 -25.55 39.98 31.70
C VAL A 325 -26.16 39.95 33.10
N LYS A 326 -26.93 40.99 33.45
CA LYS A 326 -27.77 41.00 34.66
C LYS A 326 -29.19 40.55 34.35
N ASP A 327 -29.93 41.34 33.57
CA ASP A 327 -31.37 41.12 33.41
C ASP A 327 -31.76 40.76 31.97
N VAL A 328 -31.23 41.46 30.99
CA VAL A 328 -31.59 41.28 29.58
C VAL A 328 -30.33 41.20 28.73
N LEU A 329 -30.23 40.13 27.93
CA LEU A 329 -29.22 39.96 26.90
C LEU A 329 -29.81 40.37 25.56
N THR A 330 -29.21 41.38 24.94
CA THR A 330 -29.58 41.88 23.62
C THR A 330 -28.70 41.24 22.56
N MET A 331 -29.30 40.85 21.43
CA MET A 331 -28.63 40.29 20.27
C MET A 331 -29.04 41.06 19.02
N ASN A 332 -28.10 41.29 18.11
CA ASN A 332 -28.34 41.98 16.84
C ASN A 332 -27.65 41.23 15.70
N ALA A 333 -28.23 41.24 14.50
CA ALA A 333 -27.66 40.68 13.28
C ALA A 333 -28.06 41.49 12.04
N LYS A 334 -27.40 41.23 10.89
CA LYS A 334 -27.79 41.84 9.60
C LYS A 334 -28.95 41.10 8.92
N GLU A 335 -29.08 39.81 9.22
CA GLU A 335 -30.13 38.90 8.78
C GLU A 335 -31.05 38.49 9.96
N ASN A 336 -32.18 37.87 9.67
CA ASN A 336 -33.14 37.50 10.71
C ASN A 336 -32.55 36.42 11.63
N ILE A 337 -32.64 36.65 12.94
CA ILE A 337 -32.37 35.64 13.95
C ILE A 337 -33.62 34.76 14.02
N GLU A 338 -33.51 33.53 13.56
CA GLU A 338 -34.64 32.61 13.39
C GLU A 338 -34.92 31.80 14.66
N GLN A 339 -33.86 31.50 15.41
CA GLN A 339 -33.95 30.68 16.60
C GLN A 339 -32.88 31.01 17.62
N ILE A 340 -33.26 30.99 18.90
CA ILE A 340 -32.36 31.14 20.05
C ILE A 340 -32.65 30.01 21.03
N ILE A 341 -31.62 29.31 21.50
CA ILE A 341 -31.71 28.28 22.52
C ILE A 341 -30.74 28.60 23.65
N ILE A 342 -31.20 28.52 24.90
CA ILE A 342 -30.38 28.73 26.10
C ILE A 342 -30.15 27.38 26.76
N TYR A 343 -28.89 27.09 27.07
CA TYR A 343 -28.44 25.91 27.80
C TYR A 343 -27.78 26.30 29.11
N THR A 344 -27.95 25.47 30.14
CA THR A 344 -27.11 25.51 31.35
C THR A 344 -25.65 25.19 31.01
N GLY A 345 -24.70 25.49 31.91
CA GLY A 345 -23.30 25.07 31.76
C GLY A 345 -23.07 23.55 31.64
N LEU A 346 -24.07 22.73 31.96
CA LEU A 346 -24.06 21.27 31.78
C LEU A 346 -24.79 20.80 30.52
N GLY A 347 -25.17 21.71 29.62
CA GLY A 347 -25.82 21.38 28.34
C GLY A 347 -27.33 21.11 28.41
N ARG A 348 -27.98 21.21 29.57
CA ARG A 348 -29.45 21.12 29.67
C ARG A 348 -30.13 22.34 29.06
N GLU A 349 -31.04 22.13 28.11
CA GLU A 349 -31.88 23.18 27.53
C GLU A 349 -32.81 23.81 28.57
N ILE A 350 -32.86 25.14 28.60
CA ILE A 350 -33.71 25.95 29.50
C ILE A 350 -34.86 26.54 28.72
N LYS A 351 -34.56 27.12 27.56
CA LYS A 351 -35.53 27.87 26.78
C LYS A 351 -35.17 27.82 25.30
N ARG A 352 -36.20 27.77 24.47
CA ARG A 352 -36.12 27.87 23.01
C ARG A 352 -37.09 28.91 22.53
N ILE A 353 -36.61 29.81 21.69
CA ILE A 353 -37.36 30.92 21.11
C ILE A 353 -37.22 30.82 19.60
N LYS A 354 -38.35 30.85 18.91
CA LYS A 354 -38.40 31.02 17.45
C LYS A 354 -38.93 32.41 17.17
N GLN A 355 -38.26 33.13 16.28
CA GLN A 355 -38.66 34.47 15.87
C GLN A 355 -38.22 34.72 14.43
N SER A 356 -38.46 35.91 13.91
CA SER A 356 -38.01 36.30 12.56
C SER A 356 -37.65 37.78 12.52
N ASP A 357 -36.82 38.20 13.47
CA ASP A 357 -36.39 39.59 13.64
C ASP A 357 -34.87 39.68 13.67
N LYS A 358 -34.33 40.83 13.26
CA LYS A 358 -32.88 41.10 13.27
C LYS A 358 -32.33 41.39 14.67
N GLU A 359 -33.22 41.63 15.62
CA GLU A 359 -32.91 41.95 17.01
C GLU A 359 -33.63 40.95 17.93
N ALA A 360 -33.02 40.65 19.07
CA ALA A 360 -33.62 39.79 20.08
C ALA A 360 -33.25 40.27 21.49
N GLU A 361 -34.21 40.25 22.40
CA GLU A 361 -33.98 40.50 23.81
C GLU A 361 -34.38 39.28 24.64
N ILE A 362 -33.41 38.74 25.37
CA ILE A 362 -33.60 37.54 26.17
C ILE A 362 -33.51 37.90 27.64
N ASN A 363 -34.59 37.64 28.38
CA ASN A 363 -34.63 37.86 29.81
C ASN A 363 -33.89 36.75 30.57
N PHE A 364 -32.82 37.14 31.26
CA PHE A 364 -31.97 36.36 32.16
C PHE A 364 -32.28 36.60 33.65
N TYR A 365 -33.17 37.53 34.00
CA TYR A 365 -33.47 37.96 35.38
C TYR A 365 -33.78 36.79 36.32
N ASN A 366 -34.57 35.82 35.87
CA ASN A 366 -34.97 34.66 36.67
C ASN A 366 -33.95 33.49 36.65
N LEU A 367 -32.80 33.66 35.98
CA LEU A 367 -31.76 32.64 35.90
C LEU A 367 -30.72 32.87 37.02
N PRO A 368 -30.31 31.82 37.75
CA PRO A 368 -29.23 31.93 38.73
C PRO A 368 -27.92 32.48 38.14
N THR A 369 -27.10 33.12 38.98
CA THR A 369 -25.72 33.49 38.63
C THR A 369 -24.94 32.26 38.15
N GLY A 370 -24.25 32.38 37.02
CA GLY A 370 -23.52 31.25 36.44
C GLY A 370 -23.18 31.38 34.97
N VAL A 371 -22.65 30.29 34.42
CA VAL A 371 -22.31 30.18 32.99
C VAL A 371 -23.47 29.55 32.22
N TYR A 372 -23.85 30.19 31.13
CA TYR A 372 -24.83 29.70 30.16
C TYR A 372 -24.21 29.63 28.77
N PHE A 373 -24.73 28.73 27.95
CA PHE A 373 -24.42 28.69 26.52
C PHE A 373 -25.67 29.06 25.74
N VAL A 374 -25.54 29.99 24.82
CA VAL A 374 -26.64 30.42 23.96
C VAL A 374 -26.32 30.04 22.53
N LYS A 375 -27.22 29.30 21.88
CA LYS A 375 -27.16 29.00 20.45
C LYS A 375 -28.09 29.93 19.70
N ALA A 376 -27.60 30.60 18.66
CA ALA A 376 -28.38 31.39 17.73
C ALA A 376 -28.33 30.78 16.32
N THR A 377 -29.43 30.89 15.58
CA THR A 377 -29.54 30.52 14.16
C THR A 377 -29.94 31.77 13.36
N ILE A 378 -29.20 32.06 12.29
CA ILE A 378 -29.34 33.24 11.43
C ILE A 378 -29.18 32.80 9.97
N GLY A 379 -30.28 32.70 9.23
CA GLY A 379 -30.27 32.06 7.92
C GLY A 379 -29.78 30.61 8.00
N SER A 380 -28.85 30.23 7.13
CA SER A 380 -28.22 28.90 7.17
C SER A 380 -27.14 28.75 8.24
N ALA A 381 -26.72 29.84 8.92
CA ALA A 381 -25.66 29.81 9.92
C ALA A 381 -26.23 29.53 11.32
N SER A 382 -25.52 28.75 12.12
CA SER A 382 -25.81 28.64 13.54
C SER A 382 -24.53 28.56 14.35
N GLY A 383 -24.52 29.15 15.54
CA GLY A 383 -23.35 29.24 16.40
C GLY A 383 -23.75 29.28 17.87
N ALA A 384 -22.85 28.84 18.75
CA ALA A 384 -23.07 28.89 20.19
C ALA A 384 -21.99 29.76 20.87
N PHE A 385 -22.40 30.56 21.85
CA PHE A 385 -21.50 31.46 22.58
C PHE A 385 -21.78 31.41 24.08
N LYS A 386 -20.74 31.72 24.87
CA LYS A 386 -20.78 31.72 26.34
C LYS A 386 -21.33 33.04 26.87
N VAL A 387 -22.30 32.96 27.77
CA VAL A 387 -22.89 34.10 28.48
C VAL A 387 -22.65 33.92 29.98
N LEU A 388 -22.12 34.96 30.62
CA LEU A 388 -21.94 35.04 32.07
C LEU A 388 -23.13 35.79 32.67
N LYS A 389 -23.90 35.13 33.54
CA LYS A 389 -24.98 35.76 34.31
C LYS A 389 -24.45 36.15 35.68
N GLU A 390 -24.59 37.43 36.03
CA GLU A 390 -24.25 38.00 37.34
C GLU A 390 -25.46 38.17 38.25
#